data_AF-A0A963QAS5-F1
#
_entry.id   AF-A0A963QAS5-F1
#
_cell.length_a   1.000
_cell.length_b   1.000
_cell.length_c   1.000
_cell.angle_alpha   90.00
_cell.angle_beta   90.00
_cell.angle_gamma   90.00
#
_symmetry.space_group_name_H-M   'P 1'
#
loop_
_entity.id
_entity.type
_entity.pdbx_description
1 polymer ?
#
loop_
_entity_poly.entity_id
_entity_poly.type
_entity_poly.pdbx_seq_one_letter_code
_entity_poly.pdbx_strand_id
1 'polypeptide(L)'
;DNPDISDMIGRAELTGTWYVNKTNTLAMTLRHALRSSARGSVRLEWLRTIGSARANGEPSRLRFHTQLFSGYGDSLLDYNRKRTVLSLGLSLVDF
;
A
#
# COMPACT_ATOMS: atom_id res chain seq x y z
N ASP A 1 5.51 -9.67 24.94
CA ASP A 1 5.02 -10.92 24.35
C ASP A 1 5.22 -11.15 22.87
N ASN A 2 5.90 -10.28 22.10
CA ASN A 2 6.43 -10.68 20.77
C ASN A 2 7.73 -9.91 20.46
N PRO A 3 8.86 -10.28 21.08
CA PRO A 3 10.13 -9.56 20.94
C PRO A 3 10.74 -9.60 19.52
N ASP A 4 10.32 -10.53 18.66
CA ASP A 4 10.91 -10.75 17.32
C ASP A 4 10.19 -10.02 16.16
N ILE A 5 9.12 -9.25 16.44
CA ILE A 5 8.38 -8.52 15.39
C ILE A 5 9.25 -7.49 14.66
N SER A 6 10.24 -6.94 15.37
CA SER A 6 11.18 -5.95 14.82
C SER A 6 12.12 -6.52 13.74
N ASP A 7 12.29 -7.84 13.68
CA ASP A 7 13.09 -8.51 12.65
C ASP A 7 12.25 -8.88 11.40
N MET A 8 10.93 -8.65 11.42
CA MET A 8 10.01 -9.05 10.34
C MET A 8 9.24 -7.92 9.67
N ILE A 9 8.96 -6.83 10.38
CA ILE A 9 8.31 -5.64 9.79
C ILE A 9 9.30 -4.79 8.97
N GLY A 10 10.60 -5.04 9.16
CA GLY A 10 11.66 -4.24 8.56
C GLY A 10 11.95 -3.01 9.43
N ARG A 11 13.24 -2.74 9.66
CA ARG A 11 13.69 -1.57 10.44
C ARG A 11 13.63 -0.28 9.62
N ALA A 12 13.48 -0.41 8.30
CA ALA A 12 13.34 0.68 7.38
C ALA A 12 12.08 0.50 6.53
N GLU A 13 11.26 1.55 6.49
CA GLU A 13 10.17 1.73 5.56
C GLU A 13 10.48 2.94 4.69
N LEU A 14 10.41 2.76 3.37
CA LEU A 14 10.51 3.82 2.40
C LEU A 14 9.20 3.88 1.64
N THR A 15 8.50 5.01 1.72
CA THR A 15 7.28 5.25 0.97
C THR A 15 7.49 6.39 -0.01
N GLY A 16 7.19 6.14 -1.28
CA GLY A 16 7.22 7.12 -2.35
C GLY A 16 5.85 7.24 -3.00
N THR A 17 5.36 8.47 -3.17
CA THR A 17 4.08 8.76 -3.80
C THR A 17 4.31 9.60 -5.05
N TRP A 18 3.71 9.19 -6.16
CA TRP A 18 3.78 9.86 -7.44
C TRP A 18 2.37 10.29 -7.89
N TYR A 19 2.19 11.60 -8.08
CA TYR A 19 0.95 12.16 -8.63
C TYR A 19 1.06 12.25 -10.15
N VAL A 20 0.58 11.22 -10.86
CA VAL A 20 0.65 11.17 -12.32
C VAL A 20 -0.23 12.25 -12.94
N ASN A 21 -1.42 12.45 -12.36
CA ASN A 21 -2.34 13.52 -12.70
C ASN A 21 -3.33 13.76 -11.55
N LYS A 22 -4.27 14.68 -11.71
CA LYS A 22 -5.28 15.02 -10.68
C LYS A 22 -6.18 13.84 -10.27
N THR A 23 -6.26 12.78 -11.08
CA THR A 23 -7.14 11.63 -10.86
C THR A 23 -6.40 10.32 -10.61
N ASN A 24 -5.08 10.26 -10.78
CA ASN A 24 -4.27 9.04 -10.65
C ASN A 24 -3.07 9.33 -9.76
N THR A 25 -3.00 8.59 -8.66
CA THR A 25 -1.87 8.60 -7.74
C THR A 25 -1.32 7.19 -7.66
N LEU A 26 -0.01 7.07 -7.79
CA LEU A 26 0.71 5.83 -7.54
C LEU A 26 1.45 6.00 -6.22
N ALA A 27 1.46 4.97 -5.39
CA ALA A 27 2.30 4.91 -4.22
C ALA A 27 3.04 3.59 -4.19
N MET A 28 4.26 3.62 -3.67
CA MET A 28 5.09 2.47 -3.49
C MET A 28 5.69 2.51 -2.10
N THR A 29 5.51 1.44 -1.35
CA THR A 29 6.12 1.25 -0.04
C THR A 29 7.05 0.05 -0.09
N LEU A 30 8.32 0.28 0.23
CA LEU A 30 9.34 -0.74 0.37
C LEU A 30 9.67 -0.89 1.86
N ARG A 31 9.64 -2.11 2.37
CA ARG A 31 10.06 -2.45 3.73
C ARG A 31 11.18 -3.48 3.68
N HIS A 32 12.21 -3.27 4.49
CA HIS A 32 13.38 -4.15 4.50
C HIS A 32 13.98 -4.31 5.90
N ALA A 33 14.43 -5.54 6.23
CA ALA A 33 15.01 -5.88 7.53
C ALA A 33 16.49 -5.52 7.72
N LEU A 34 17.19 -5.01 6.69
CA LEU A 34 18.59 -4.52 6.73
C LEU A 34 19.61 -5.48 7.39
N ARG A 35 19.39 -6.80 7.31
CA ARG A 35 20.33 -7.85 7.76
C ARG A 35 20.75 -8.77 6.59
N SER A 36 21.84 -9.51 6.72
CA SER A 36 22.40 -10.36 5.64
C SER A 36 21.46 -11.48 5.15
N SER A 37 20.46 -11.90 5.94
CA SER A 37 19.39 -12.83 5.52
C SER A 37 18.03 -12.13 5.42
N ALA A 38 18.04 -10.85 5.00
CA ALA A 38 16.88 -9.97 5.14
C ALA A 38 15.66 -10.45 4.36
N ARG A 39 14.54 -10.37 5.07
CA ARG A 39 13.19 -10.44 4.51
C ARG A 39 12.71 -9.01 4.29
N GLY A 40 11.92 -8.82 3.26
CA GLY A 40 11.34 -7.52 2.93
C GLY A 40 9.97 -7.70 2.31
N SER A 41 9.30 -6.57 2.13
CA SER A 41 8.08 -6.51 1.36
C SER A 41 8.05 -5.27 0.49
N VAL A 42 7.37 -5.41 -0.63
CA VAL A 42 7.02 -4.29 -1.49
C VAL A 42 5.51 -4.24 -1.59
N ARG A 43 4.98 -3.02 -1.50
CA ARG A 43 3.58 -2.72 -1.75
C ARG A 43 3.52 -1.66 -2.83
N LEU A 44 2.73 -1.94 -3.85
CA LEU A 44 2.39 -1.01 -4.92
C LEU A 44 0.91 -0.67 -4.79
N GLU A 45 0.60 0.60 -4.86
CA GLU A 45 -0.76 1.11 -4.74
C GLU A 45 -1.04 2.03 -5.91
N TRP A 46 -2.19 1.85 -6.53
CA TRP A 46 -2.73 2.74 -7.53
C TRP A 46 -4.10 3.21 -7.08
N LEU A 47 -4.20 4.52 -6.88
CA LEU A 47 -5.42 5.20 -6.51
C LEU A 47 -5.92 6.00 -7.71
N ARG A 48 -7.16 5.75 -8.10
CA ARG A 48 -7.81 6.46 -9.19
C ARG A 48 -9.13 7.06 -8.75
N THR A 49 -9.30 8.37 -8.86
CA THR A 49 -10.60 9.00 -8.69
C THR A 49 -11.53 8.55 -9.82
N ILE A 50 -12.67 7.95 -9.46
CA ILE A 50 -13.69 7.47 -10.41
C ILE A 50 -14.97 8.28 -10.21
N GLY A 51 -15.63 8.63 -11.31
CA GLY A 51 -16.92 9.32 -11.31
C GLY A 51 -16.83 10.74 -11.87
N SER A 52 -17.98 11.21 -12.37
CA SER A 52 -18.15 12.54 -12.94
C SER A 52 -18.04 13.60 -11.84
N ALA A 53 -17.64 14.82 -12.22
CA ALA A 53 -17.80 15.98 -11.36
C ALA A 53 -19.27 16.06 -10.92
N ARG A 54 -19.50 16.31 -9.63
CA ARG A 54 -20.85 16.49 -9.10
C ARG A 54 -21.46 17.76 -9.70
N ALA A 55 -22.78 17.91 -9.62
CA ALA A 55 -23.51 19.07 -10.18
C ALA A 55 -23.02 20.44 -9.67
N ASN A 56 -22.27 20.47 -8.57
CA ASN A 56 -21.64 21.65 -7.98
C ASN A 56 -20.19 21.91 -8.47
N GLY A 57 -19.69 21.16 -9.46
CA GLY A 57 -18.34 21.30 -10.00
C GLY A 57 -17.24 20.61 -9.18
N GLU A 58 -17.58 19.95 -8.06
CA GLU A 58 -16.61 19.22 -7.25
C GLU A 58 -16.21 17.89 -7.89
N PRO A 59 -14.93 17.49 -7.84
CA PRO A 59 -14.49 16.18 -8.29
C PRO A 59 -15.14 15.07 -7.45
N SER A 60 -15.38 13.91 -8.08
CA SER A 60 -15.92 12.74 -7.39
C SER A 60 -15.05 12.36 -6.18
N ARG A 61 -15.71 12.01 -5.07
CA ARG A 61 -15.08 11.56 -3.82
C ARG A 61 -14.76 10.06 -3.81
N LEU A 62 -15.17 9.34 -4.84
CA LEU A 62 -14.94 7.90 -4.96
C LEU A 62 -13.56 7.65 -5.56
N ARG A 63 -12.75 6.86 -4.87
CA ARG A 63 -11.45 6.40 -5.39
C ARG A 63 -11.45 4.88 -5.53
N PHE A 64 -11.05 4.43 -6.70
CA PHE A 64 -10.58 3.06 -6.90
C PHE A 64 -9.24 2.91 -6.21
N HIS A 65 -9.08 1.84 -5.44
CA HIS A 65 -7.82 1.49 -4.81
C HIS A 65 -7.42 0.10 -5.28
N THR A 66 -6.31 0.04 -6.01
CA THR A 66 -5.65 -1.21 -6.37
C THR A 66 -4.38 -1.31 -5.56
N GLN A 67 -4.19 -2.41 -4.87
CA GLN A 67 -2.99 -2.68 -4.10
C GLN A 67 -2.42 -4.03 -4.49
N LEU A 68 -1.13 -4.07 -4.76
CA LEU A 68 -0.36 -5.30 -4.95
C LEU A 68 0.73 -5.36 -3.90
N PHE A 69 0.64 -6.33 -3.01
CA PHE A 69 1.65 -6.62 -2.01
C PHE A 69 2.44 -7.87 -2.43
N SER A 70 3.74 -7.85 -2.23
CA SER A 70 4.58 -9.05 -2.32
C SER A 70 5.67 -9.02 -1.27
N GLY A 71 5.74 -10.06 -0.45
CA GLY A 71 6.79 -10.19 0.56
C GLY A 71 6.35 -10.97 1.79
N TYR A 72 7.04 -10.68 2.89
CA TYR A 72 6.82 -11.28 4.20
C TYR A 72 6.09 -10.28 5.10
N GLY A 73 5.28 -10.78 6.05
CA GLY A 73 4.64 -9.93 7.06
C GLY A 73 3.38 -9.18 6.60
N ASP A 74 2.62 -9.73 5.66
CA ASP A 74 1.30 -9.16 5.27
C ASP A 74 0.31 -9.13 6.44
N SER A 75 0.42 -10.08 7.37
CA SER A 75 -0.36 -10.15 8.61
C SER A 75 0.52 -10.67 9.77
N LEU A 76 0.25 -10.18 10.98
CA LEU A 76 0.96 -10.58 12.22
C LEU A 76 0.86 -12.08 12.51
N LEU A 77 -0.16 -12.76 11.97
CA LEU A 77 -0.32 -14.21 12.11
C LEU A 77 0.59 -15.05 11.19
N ASP A 78 1.09 -14.49 10.08
CA ASP A 78 1.68 -15.25 8.98
C ASP A 78 3.00 -14.64 8.48
N TYR A 79 3.83 -14.18 9.42
CA TYR A 79 5.09 -13.50 9.14
C TYR A 79 6.13 -14.35 8.41
N ASN A 80 6.04 -15.69 8.51
CA ASN A 80 7.11 -16.60 8.05
C ASN A 80 6.97 -17.03 6.58
N ARG A 81 5.94 -16.57 5.86
CA ARG A 81 5.66 -17.02 4.49
C ARG A 81 5.62 -15.86 3.51
N LYS A 82 6.32 -16.00 2.39
CA LYS A 82 6.22 -15.07 1.26
C LYS A 82 4.85 -15.22 0.61
N ARG A 83 4.08 -14.14 0.56
CA ARG A 83 2.80 -14.08 -0.15
C ARG A 83 2.81 -12.93 -1.15
N THR A 84 2.07 -13.13 -2.23
CA THR A 84 1.74 -12.08 -3.19
C THR A 84 0.23 -11.92 -3.15
N VAL A 85 -0.23 -10.71 -2.85
CA VAL A 85 -1.65 -10.41 -2.63
C VAL A 85 -2.03 -9.24 -3.50
N LEU A 86 -3.05 -9.45 -4.34
CA LEU A 86 -3.71 -8.40 -5.10
C LEU A 86 -5.02 -8.06 -4.39
N SER A 87 -5.22 -6.79 -4.06
CA SER A 87 -6.40 -6.25 -3.41
C SER A 87 -7.00 -5.15 -4.27
N LEU A 88 -8.32 -5.19 -4.44
CA LEU A 88 -9.10 -4.19 -5.16
C LEU A 88 -10.18 -3.68 -4.20
N GLY A 89 -10.33 -2.37 -4.12
CA GLY A 89 -11.25 -1.73 -3.22
C GLY A 89 -11.77 -0.41 -3.75
N LEU A 90 -12.81 0.09 -3.10
CA LEU A 90 -13.36 1.41 -3.31
C LEU A 90 -13.25 2.15 -1.98
N SER A 91 -12.72 3.36 -2.00
CA SER A 91 -12.69 4.24 -0.85
C SER A 91 -13.49 5.50 -1.13
N LEU A 92 -14.30 5.89 -0.15
CA LEU A 92 -14.95 7.19 -0.12
C LEU A 92 -14.05 8.10 0.70
N VAL A 93 -13.55 9.17 0.08
CA VAL A 93 -12.75 10.15 0.78
C VAL A 93 -13.67 11.30 1.17
N ASP A 94 -13.83 11.52 2.47
CA ASP A 94 -14.54 12.70 2.99
C ASP A 94 -13.49 13.78 3.29
N PHE A 95 -13.77 15.02 2.88
CA PHE A 95 -12.92 16.18 3.12
C PHE A 95 -13.78 17.37 3.48
#